data_AF-A0A937Q048-F1
#
_entry.id   AF-A0A937Q048-F1
#
_cell.length_a   1.000
_cell.length_b   1.000
_cell.length_c   1.000
_cell.angle_alpha   90.00
_cell.angle_beta   90.00
_cell.angle_gamma   90.00
#
_symmetry.space_group_name_H-M   'P 1'
#
loop_
_entity.id
_entity.type
_entity.pdbx_description
1 polymer ?
#
loop_
_entity_poly.entity_id
_entity_poly.type
_entity_poly.pdbx_seq_one_letter_code
_entity_poly.pdbx_strand_id
1 'polypeptide(L)'
;CIGETGKMLGHRLLPEALSKEYGKPPRILPRSPGHHREWIDACKGGEPAGSNFNVSGPLTEVVLLGNIALRTGQTLYEKGLKLNYDGPGMKVTNLPEANEYIRCEHRDGWKL
;
A
#
# COMPACT_ATOMS: atom_id res chain seq x y z
N CYS A 1 14.37 8.08 -6.61
CA CYS A 1 13.29 9.08 -6.64
C CYS A 1 13.83 10.37 -7.25
N ILE A 2 13.26 10.80 -8.38
CA ILE A 2 13.66 12.04 -9.05
C ILE A 2 12.72 13.13 -8.53
N GLY A 3 13.24 14.04 -7.70
CA GLY A 3 12.59 15.30 -7.37
C GLY A 3 13.18 16.41 -8.23
N GLU A 4 12.39 17.42 -8.58
CA GLU A 4 12.82 18.56 -9.40
C GLU A 4 13.85 19.44 -8.68
N THR A 5 13.81 19.47 -7.35
CA THR A 5 14.67 20.30 -6.49
C THR A 5 15.80 19.54 -5.81
N GLY A 6 15.80 18.20 -5.87
CA GLY A 6 16.81 17.38 -5.22
C GLY A 6 16.63 15.88 -5.44
N LYS A 7 17.68 15.12 -5.16
CA LYS A 7 17.71 13.65 -5.30
C LYS A 7 18.14 13.00 -4.01
N MET A 8 17.46 11.92 -3.64
CA MET A 8 17.89 11.06 -2.54
C MET A 8 18.84 9.97 -3.06
N LEU A 9 20.02 9.86 -2.46
CA LEU A 9 20.99 8.79 -2.70
C LEU A 9 21.30 8.10 -1.37
N GLY A 10 20.74 6.89 -1.19
CA GLY A 10 20.80 6.21 0.11
C GLY A 10 20.14 7.04 1.21
N HIS A 11 20.90 7.43 2.21
CA HIS A 11 20.44 8.27 3.34
C HIS A 11 20.72 9.77 3.15
N ARG A 12 21.27 10.19 2.01
CA ARG A 12 21.70 11.58 1.76
C ARG A 12 20.75 12.29 0.80
N LEU A 13 20.40 13.53 1.14
CA LEU A 13 19.73 14.45 0.23
C LEU A 13 20.79 15.22 -0.57
N LEU A 14 20.64 15.25 -1.90
CA LEU A 14 21.50 16.00 -2.80
C LEU A 14 20.67 17.10 -3.47
N PRO A 15 21.23 18.30 -3.71
CA PRO A 15 22.55 18.81 -3.30
C PRO A 15 22.78 18.90 -1.76
N GLU A 16 24.05 18.90 -1.33
CA GLU A 16 24.40 18.98 0.11
C GLU A 16 23.87 20.23 0.82
N ALA A 17 23.70 21.34 0.08
CA ALA A 17 23.13 22.57 0.62
C ALA A 17 21.72 22.34 1.19
N LEU A 18 20.86 21.64 0.43
CA LEU A 18 19.52 21.23 0.87
C LEU A 18 19.60 20.25 2.04
N SER A 19 20.53 19.31 2.04
CA SER A 19 20.70 18.41 3.19
C SER A 19 21.08 19.15 4.48
N LYS A 20 21.87 20.23 4.39
CA LYS A 20 22.24 21.05 5.54
C LYS A 20 21.07 21.92 6.02
N GLU A 21 20.27 22.44 5.10
CA GLU A 21 19.07 23.23 5.39
C GLU A 21 17.98 22.39 6.09
N TYR A 22 17.64 21.23 5.52
CA TYR A 22 16.61 20.35 6.08
C TYR A 22 17.06 19.59 7.33
N GLY A 23 18.37 19.37 7.49
CA GLY A 23 18.93 18.73 8.66
C GLY A 23 18.43 17.29 8.87
N LYS A 24 18.42 16.84 10.13
CA LYS A 24 17.92 15.51 10.50
C LYS A 24 16.40 15.54 10.70
N PRO A 25 15.65 14.63 10.09
CA PRO A 25 14.21 14.58 10.29
C PRO A 25 13.87 14.30 11.78
N PRO A 26 12.77 14.86 12.30
CA PRO A 26 12.33 14.61 13.65
C PRO A 26 12.00 13.12 13.85
N ARG A 27 12.31 12.58 15.04
CA ARG A 27 11.97 11.21 15.41
C ARG A 27 10.53 11.16 15.92
N ILE A 28 9.59 10.94 15.01
CA ILE A 28 8.15 10.93 15.31
C ILE A 28 7.67 9.55 15.78
N LEU A 29 8.34 8.47 15.34
CA LEU A 29 7.95 7.10 15.64
C LEU A 29 8.98 6.43 16.56
N PRO A 30 8.54 5.55 17.49
CA PRO A 30 9.44 4.73 18.27
C PRO A 30 10.24 3.82 17.34
N ARG A 31 11.47 3.48 17.73
CA ARG A 31 12.24 2.51 16.96
C ARG A 31 11.64 1.13 17.17
N SER A 32 11.45 0.40 16.07
CA SER A 32 11.01 -0.99 16.13
C SER A 32 12.03 -1.83 16.93
N PRO A 33 11.59 -2.63 17.92
CA PRO A 33 12.43 -3.64 18.55
C PRO A 33 12.69 -4.85 17.63
N GLY A 34 12.10 -4.87 16.43
CA GLY A 34 12.16 -5.93 15.44
C GLY A 34 10.80 -6.64 15.26
N HIS A 35 10.46 -7.00 14.02
CA HIS A 35 9.13 -7.55 13.67
C HIS A 35 8.70 -8.74 14.53
N HIS A 36 9.61 -9.67 14.82
CA HIS A 36 9.29 -10.84 15.65
C HIS A 36 8.97 -10.46 17.10
N ARG A 37 9.70 -9.50 17.67
CA ARG A 37 9.45 -9.03 19.04
C ARG A 37 8.12 -8.29 19.12
N GLU A 38 7.87 -7.38 18.18
CA GLU A 38 6.58 -6.67 18.08
C GLU A 38 5.40 -7.64 18.01
N TRP A 39 5.52 -8.70 17.20
CA TRP A 39 4.49 -9.72 17.09
C TRP A 39 4.26 -10.49 18.40
N ILE A 40 5.33 -10.93 19.08
CA ILE A 40 5.23 -11.62 20.37
C ILE A 40 4.58 -10.72 21.42
N ASP A 41 4.97 -9.45 21.49
CA ASP A 41 4.47 -8.51 22.50
C ASP A 41 2.99 -8.20 22.24
N ALA A 42 2.59 -7.98 20.97
CA ALA A 42 1.19 -7.81 20.59
C ALA A 42 0.34 -9.05 20.94
N CYS A 43 0.82 -10.26 20.68
CA CYS A 43 0.13 -11.50 21.03
C CYS A 43 -0.03 -11.70 22.56
N LYS A 44 0.82 -11.05 23.37
CA LYS A 44 0.75 -11.09 24.83
C LYS A 44 -0.11 -9.97 25.44
N GLY A 45 -0.84 -9.22 24.61
CA GLY A 45 -1.69 -8.11 25.05
C GLY A 45 -0.98 -6.78 25.17
N GLY A 46 0.23 -6.65 24.62
CA GLY A 46 0.91 -5.37 24.44
C GLY A 46 0.33 -4.55 23.29
N GLU A 47 1.05 -3.50 22.91
CA GLU A 47 0.66 -2.62 21.81
C GLU A 47 0.54 -3.37 20.46
N PRO A 48 -0.35 -2.94 19.55
CA PRO A 48 -0.43 -3.52 18.22
C PRO A 48 0.90 -3.43 17.47
N ALA A 49 1.26 -4.49 16.75
CA ALA A 49 2.43 -4.48 15.88
C ALA A 49 2.31 -3.37 14.82
N GLY A 50 3.45 -2.79 14.41
CA GLY A 50 3.48 -1.70 13.42
C GLY A 50 2.91 -2.09 12.06
N SER A 51 2.94 -3.38 11.72
CA SER A 51 2.39 -3.95 10.48
C SER A 51 1.11 -4.75 10.72
N ASN A 52 0.20 -4.22 11.54
CA ASN A 52 -1.11 -4.84 11.81
C ASN A 52 -2.05 -4.77 10.59
N PHE A 53 -3.19 -5.47 10.67
CA PHE A 53 -4.18 -5.59 9.58
C PHE A 53 -4.81 -4.28 9.12
N ASN A 54 -4.87 -3.25 9.96
CA ASN A 54 -5.38 -1.94 9.56
C ASN A 54 -4.44 -1.24 8.56
N VAL A 55 -3.16 -1.60 8.57
CA VAL A 55 -2.15 -1.11 7.63
C VAL A 55 -1.95 -2.11 6.49
N SER A 56 -1.76 -3.39 6.82
CA SER A 56 -1.42 -4.42 5.82
C SER A 56 -2.59 -4.79 4.92
N GLY A 57 -3.84 -4.69 5.40
CA GLY A 57 -5.05 -4.90 4.60
C GLY A 57 -5.14 -3.92 3.42
N PRO A 58 -5.25 -2.60 3.67
CA PRO A 58 -5.31 -1.60 2.61
C PRO A 58 -4.07 -1.60 1.70
N LEU A 59 -2.88 -1.89 2.25
CA LEU A 59 -1.67 -2.03 1.44
C LEU A 59 -1.79 -3.19 0.45
N THR A 60 -2.24 -4.35 0.91
CA THR A 60 -2.43 -5.53 0.06
C THR A 60 -3.49 -5.28 -1.00
N GLU A 61 -4.58 -4.63 -0.62
CA GLU A 61 -5.65 -4.20 -1.52
C GLU A 61 -5.11 -3.33 -2.67
N VAL A 62 -4.30 -2.29 -2.37
CA VAL A 62 -3.69 -1.44 -3.39
C VAL A 62 -2.77 -2.22 -4.34
N VAL A 63 -1.97 -3.15 -3.81
CA VAL A 63 -1.11 -4.02 -4.64
C VAL A 63 -1.95 -4.89 -5.58
N LEU A 64 -3.04 -5.48 -5.09
CA LEU A 64 -3.94 -6.30 -5.89
C LEU A 64 -4.71 -5.50 -6.94
N LEU A 65 -5.10 -4.26 -6.65
CA LEU A 65 -5.68 -3.35 -7.63
C LEU A 65 -4.75 -3.09 -8.81
N GLY A 66 -3.43 -3.09 -8.59
CA GLY A 66 -2.44 -3.02 -9.66
C GLY A 66 -2.58 -4.18 -10.65
N ASN A 67 -2.81 -5.40 -10.18
CA ASN A 67 -3.04 -6.56 -11.03
C ASN A 67 -4.35 -6.43 -11.83
N ILE A 68 -5.41 -5.92 -11.21
CA ILE A 68 -6.68 -5.68 -11.89
C ILE A 68 -6.49 -4.64 -13.00
N ALA A 69 -5.81 -3.53 -12.70
CA ALA A 69 -5.52 -2.49 -13.68
C ALA A 69 -4.70 -3.00 -14.87
N LEU A 70 -3.76 -3.92 -14.65
CA LEU A 70 -3.01 -4.57 -15.73
C LEU A 70 -3.90 -5.48 -16.58
N ARG A 71 -4.75 -6.30 -15.94
CA ARG A 71 -5.68 -7.21 -16.64
C ARG A 71 -6.71 -6.47 -17.49
N THR A 72 -7.20 -5.34 -17.00
CA THR A 72 -8.15 -4.48 -17.72
C THR A 72 -7.46 -3.36 -18.51
N GLY A 73 -6.14 -3.39 -18.63
CA GLY A 73 -5.33 -2.28 -19.13
C GLY A 73 -5.65 -1.88 -20.56
N GLN A 74 -5.89 -2.85 -21.44
CA GLN A 74 -6.29 -2.60 -22.83
C GLN A 74 -7.64 -1.86 -22.89
N THR A 75 -8.65 -2.37 -22.20
CA THR A 75 -9.98 -1.76 -22.14
C THR A 75 -9.94 -0.35 -21.54
N LEU A 76 -9.13 -0.14 -20.50
CA LEU A 76 -8.93 1.17 -19.89
C LEU A 76 -8.27 2.14 -20.87
N TYR A 77 -7.24 1.70 -21.61
CA TYR A 77 -6.55 2.51 -22.60
C TYR A 77 -7.46 2.91 -23.76
N GLU A 78 -8.15 1.94 -24.36
CA GLU A 78 -9.07 2.17 -25.48
C GLU A 78 -10.21 3.13 -25.11
N LYS A 79 -10.73 3.03 -23.88
CA LYS A 79 -11.78 3.91 -23.36
C LYS A 79 -11.24 5.24 -22.79
N GLY A 80 -9.93 5.42 -22.70
CA GLY A 80 -9.30 6.60 -22.09
C GLY A 80 -9.62 6.75 -20.58
N LEU A 81 -9.83 5.63 -19.88
CA LEU A 81 -10.26 5.60 -18.48
C LEU A 81 -9.11 5.22 -17.55
N LYS A 82 -9.20 5.69 -16.30
CA LYS A 82 -8.40 5.18 -15.17
C LYS A 82 -9.28 4.28 -14.31
N LEU A 83 -8.73 3.26 -13.67
CA LEU A 83 -9.51 2.40 -12.79
C LEU A 83 -9.90 3.17 -11.51
N ASN A 84 -11.20 3.34 -11.24
CA ASN A 84 -11.70 3.97 -10.02
C ASN A 84 -12.23 2.90 -9.06
N TYR A 85 -11.74 2.92 -7.84
CA TYR A 85 -12.04 1.91 -6.83
C TYR A 85 -12.56 2.54 -5.53
N ASP A 86 -13.64 1.98 -5.01
CA ASP A 86 -14.24 2.30 -3.72
C ASP A 86 -13.80 1.25 -2.69
N GLY A 87 -12.82 1.61 -1.85
CA GLY A 87 -12.25 0.71 -0.83
C GLY A 87 -13.27 0.25 0.21
N PRO A 88 -14.01 1.15 0.88
CA PRO A 88 -15.07 0.76 1.81
C PRO A 88 -16.14 -0.16 1.19
N GLY A 89 -16.51 0.07 -0.07
CA GLY A 89 -17.46 -0.75 -0.80
C GLY A 89 -16.86 -2.00 -1.48
N MET A 90 -15.54 -2.16 -1.45
CA MET A 90 -14.75 -3.15 -2.18
C MET A 90 -15.19 -3.36 -3.64
N LYS A 91 -15.33 -2.27 -4.41
CA LYS A 91 -15.85 -2.32 -5.79
C LYS A 91 -15.19 -1.33 -6.73
N VAL A 92 -15.08 -1.71 -8.00
CA VAL A 92 -14.73 -0.80 -9.11
C VAL A 92 -16.00 -0.08 -9.56
N THR A 93 -15.94 1.25 -9.64
CA THR A 93 -17.12 2.10 -9.87
C THR A 93 -17.34 2.48 -11.33
N ASN A 94 -16.30 2.39 -12.17
CA ASN A 94 -16.33 2.90 -13.54
C ASN A 94 -16.00 1.87 -14.63
N LEU A 95 -15.72 0.63 -14.24
CA LEU A 95 -15.58 -0.51 -15.15
C LEU A 95 -16.18 -1.76 -14.48
N PRO A 96 -17.49 -2.03 -14.67
CA PRO A 96 -18.18 -3.13 -14.00
C PRO A 96 -17.50 -4.49 -14.21
N GLU A 97 -16.98 -4.74 -15.41
CA GLU A 97 -16.25 -5.94 -15.82
C GLU A 97 -15.04 -6.24 -14.91
N ALA A 98 -14.42 -5.21 -14.33
CA ALA A 98 -13.28 -5.40 -13.43
C ALA A 98 -13.67 -6.03 -12.08
N ASN A 99 -14.95 -5.97 -11.68
CA ASN A 99 -15.41 -6.51 -10.41
C ASN A 99 -15.35 -8.05 -10.36
N GLU A 100 -15.33 -8.72 -11.52
CA GLU A 100 -15.15 -10.17 -11.61
C GLU A 100 -13.80 -10.63 -11.03
N TYR A 101 -12.79 -9.76 -11.03
CA TYR A 101 -11.46 -10.07 -10.49
C TYR A 101 -11.32 -9.79 -8.99
N ILE A 102 -12.32 -9.16 -8.35
CA ILE A 102 -12.25 -8.78 -6.92
C ILE A 102 -12.55 -9.98 -6.02
N ARG A 103 -13.50 -10.84 -6.43
CA ARG A 103 -13.91 -12.00 -5.64
C ARG A 103 -13.72 -13.28 -6.43
N CYS A 104 -13.20 -14.30 -5.75
CA CYS A 104 -13.18 -15.66 -6.26
C CYS A 104 -14.41 -16.41 -5.75
N GLU A 105 -15.03 -17.21 -6.61
CA GLU A 105 -16.06 -18.15 -6.16
C GLU A 105 -15.40 -19.22 -5.27
N HIS A 106 -15.89 -19.33 -4.04
CA HIS A 106 -15.42 -20.35 -3.12
C HIS A 106 -16.00 -21.69 -3.52
N ARG A 107 -15.19 -22.74 -3.43
CA ARG A 107 -15.64 -24.11 -3.68
C ARG A 107 -16.76 -24.50 -2.71
N ASP A 108 -17.72 -25.27 -3.20
CA ASP A 108 -18.77 -25.85 -2.36
C ASP A 108 -18.19 -26.59 -1.15
N GLY A 109 -18.72 -26.30 0.03
CA GLY A 109 -18.26 -26.81 1.33
C GLY A 109 -17.25 -25.91 2.05
N TRP A 110 -16.69 -24.89 1.39
CA TRP A 110 -15.79 -23.89 1.99
C TRP A 110 -16.49 -22.54 2.10
N LYS A 111 -17.56 -22.50 2.89
CA LYS A 111 -18.25 -21.26 3.28
C LYS A 111 -17.86 -20.93 4.71
N LEU A 112 -17.37 -19.71 4.94
CA LEU A 112 -16.98 -19.18 6.24
C LEU A 112 -18.23 -18.72 7.02
#